data_AF-A0A943L072-F1
#
_entry.id   AF-A0A943L072-F1
#
_cell.length_a   1.000
_cell.length_b   1.000
_cell.length_c   1.000
_cell.angle_alpha   90.00
_cell.angle_beta   90.00
_cell.angle_gamma   90.00
#
_symmetry.space_group_name_H-M   'P 1'
#
loop_
_entity.id
_entity.type
_entity.pdbx_description
1 polymer ?
#
loop_
_entity_poly.entity_id
_entity_poly.type
_entity_poly.pdbx_seq_one_letter_code
_entity_poly.pdbx_strand_id
1 'polypeptide(L)'
;MSVSKEFIERRKNELERDDNMDFSIIDEQDNKEANDSEEMNVAEDTQDETFIDNVNEEAESDIEELLNSSKPVSAKNIKRTHSSGSGVLSVINAKTGMRITISKEGYERIGQPQTVQLALTDDELLIGKTLSNNSDEFNVKNYKNKGIIYSSPLVKEITETFNLDYSNRTSITFDNHRFVKGGDDEVILVVKLK
;
A
#
# COMPACT_ATOMS: atom_id res chain seq x y z
N MET A 1 -1.39 -49.59 -8.65
CA MET A 1 -2.59 -49.26 -7.86
C MET A 1 -3.56 -48.53 -8.77
N SER A 2 -4.65 -49.18 -9.18
CA SER A 2 -5.63 -48.63 -10.13
C SER A 2 -6.67 -47.80 -9.41
N VAL A 3 -6.93 -46.60 -9.94
CA VAL A 3 -8.00 -45.70 -9.51
C VAL A 3 -9.36 -46.27 -9.95
N SER A 4 -10.36 -46.26 -9.06
CA SER A 4 -11.70 -46.80 -9.33
C SER A 4 -12.43 -46.00 -10.43
N LYS A 5 -13.13 -46.72 -11.31
CA LYS A 5 -13.86 -46.16 -12.47
C LYS A 5 -14.96 -45.15 -12.09
N GLU A 6 -15.48 -45.24 -10.86
CA GLU A 6 -16.49 -44.30 -10.33
C GLU A 6 -15.96 -42.85 -10.16
N PHE A 7 -14.65 -42.67 -9.97
CA PHE A 7 -14.08 -41.35 -9.76
C PHE A 7 -13.93 -40.56 -11.09
N ILE A 8 -13.85 -41.26 -12.22
CA ILE A 8 -13.73 -40.66 -13.56
C ILE A 8 -15.12 -40.22 -14.07
N GLU A 9 -16.17 -40.99 -13.77
CA GLU A 9 -17.54 -40.70 -14.22
C GLU A 9 -18.14 -39.47 -13.54
N ARG A 10 -17.83 -39.24 -12.26
CA ARG A 10 -18.30 -38.05 -11.53
C ARG A 10 -17.74 -36.74 -12.10
N ARG A 11 -16.52 -36.76 -12.65
CA ARG A 11 -15.86 -35.57 -13.19
C ARG A 11 -16.29 -35.21 -14.62
N LYS A 12 -16.94 -36.12 -15.35
CA LYS A 12 -17.55 -35.84 -16.66
C LYS A 12 -18.90 -35.14 -16.55
N ASN A 13 -19.67 -35.39 -15.49
CA ASN A 13 -21.02 -34.82 -15.32
C ASN A 13 -21.07 -33.37 -14.78
N GLU A 14 -19.92 -32.79 -14.40
CA GLU A 14 -19.83 -31.39 -13.92
C GLU A 14 -19.29 -30.42 -14.98
N LEU A 15 -18.95 -30.89 -16.18
CA LEU A 15 -18.35 -30.09 -17.26
C LEU A 15 -19.27 -29.89 -18.49
N GLU A 16 -20.53 -30.33 -18.43
CA GLU A 16 -21.48 -30.23 -19.56
C GLU A 16 -22.76 -29.45 -19.22
N ARG A 17 -22.71 -28.46 -18.31
CA ARG A 17 -23.85 -27.56 -18.10
C ARG A 17 -23.45 -26.10 -18.15
N ASP A 18 -23.95 -25.48 -19.23
CA ASP A 18 -24.38 -24.09 -19.37
C ASP A 18 -23.43 -23.14 -20.11
N ASP A 19 -23.04 -23.54 -21.32
CA ASP A 19 -22.88 -22.61 -22.46
C ASP A 19 -24.20 -22.61 -23.27
N ASN A 20 -25.14 -21.71 -22.95
CA ASN A 20 -26.07 -21.19 -23.96
C ASN A 20 -26.65 -19.82 -23.57
N MET A 21 -26.52 -18.87 -24.48
CA MET A 21 -26.83 -17.45 -24.34
C MET A 21 -28.34 -17.14 -24.37
N ASP A 22 -28.78 -16.03 -23.77
CA ASP A 22 -29.38 -14.89 -24.50
C ASP A 22 -29.71 -13.70 -23.58
N PHE A 23 -29.67 -12.52 -24.18
CA PHE A 23 -29.82 -11.16 -23.71
C PHE A 23 -31.30 -10.73 -23.77
N SER A 24 -31.87 -10.10 -22.74
CA SER A 24 -32.93 -9.09 -22.94
C SER A 24 -33.24 -8.27 -21.68
N ILE A 25 -33.31 -6.97 -21.93
CA ILE A 25 -33.73 -5.86 -21.07
C ILE A 25 -35.25 -5.93 -20.84
N ILE A 26 -35.74 -5.59 -19.63
CA ILE A 26 -37.03 -4.90 -19.39
C ILE A 26 -36.93 -4.13 -18.06
N ASP A 27 -37.16 -2.82 -18.15
CA ASP A 27 -37.46 -1.88 -17.06
C ASP A 27 -38.80 -2.22 -16.39
N GLU A 28 -38.93 -2.00 -15.08
CA GLU A 28 -40.17 -1.47 -14.50
C GLU A 28 -39.94 -0.91 -13.09
N GLN A 29 -40.26 0.38 -12.94
CA GLN A 29 -40.34 1.13 -11.69
C GLN A 29 -41.61 0.73 -10.93
N ASP A 30 -41.60 0.71 -9.59
CA ASP A 30 -42.63 1.44 -8.83
C ASP A 30 -42.32 1.64 -7.33
N ASN A 31 -42.69 2.83 -6.86
CA ASN A 31 -42.55 3.40 -5.52
C ASN A 31 -43.51 2.78 -4.47
N LYS A 32 -43.10 2.74 -3.18
CA LYS A 32 -43.79 3.45 -2.08
C LYS A 32 -43.14 3.31 -0.68
N GLU A 33 -43.15 4.43 0.02
CA GLU A 33 -42.64 4.72 1.36
C GLU A 33 -43.49 4.15 2.52
N ALA A 34 -42.84 4.06 3.70
CA ALA A 34 -43.27 4.57 5.03
C ALA A 34 -43.28 3.57 6.22
N ASN A 35 -42.37 3.84 7.18
CA ASN A 35 -42.44 3.86 8.65
C ASN A 35 -43.23 2.79 9.43
N ASP A 36 -42.61 2.14 10.43
CA ASP A 36 -42.69 2.57 11.84
C ASP A 36 -41.69 1.80 12.75
N SER A 37 -41.38 2.43 13.89
CA SER A 37 -40.34 2.16 14.91
C SER A 37 -40.54 0.96 15.84
N GLU A 38 -39.45 0.31 16.29
CA GLU A 38 -39.28 -0.25 17.66
C GLU A 38 -37.80 -0.21 18.10
N GLU A 39 -37.55 0.28 19.33
CA GLU A 39 -36.25 0.43 20.01
C GLU A 39 -35.74 -0.89 20.64
N MET A 40 -34.41 -1.10 20.72
CA MET A 40 -33.75 -1.59 21.96
C MET A 40 -32.20 -1.57 21.92
N ASN A 41 -31.65 -0.71 22.77
CA ASN A 41 -30.37 -0.70 23.54
C ASN A 41 -29.29 -1.81 23.36
N VAL A 42 -27.99 -1.43 23.36
CA VAL A 42 -27.07 -1.38 24.53
C VAL A 42 -25.59 -1.21 24.10
N ALA A 43 -24.92 -0.26 24.76
CA ALA A 43 -23.47 -0.08 25.03
C ALA A 43 -22.54 0.51 23.96
N GLU A 44 -22.42 1.83 24.01
CA GLU A 44 -21.18 2.57 23.74
C GLU A 44 -20.21 2.38 24.92
N ASP A 45 -18.93 2.14 24.62
CA ASP A 45 -17.82 2.38 25.54
C ASP A 45 -16.80 3.24 24.79
N THR A 46 -16.92 4.55 25.02
CA THR A 46 -16.11 5.62 24.46
C THR A 46 -14.95 5.86 25.41
N GLN A 47 -13.71 5.73 24.94
CA GLN A 47 -12.57 6.37 25.60
C GLN A 47 -11.80 7.20 24.57
N ASP A 48 -11.80 8.50 24.87
CA ASP A 48 -11.14 9.60 24.22
C ASP A 48 -9.62 9.39 24.10
N GLU A 49 -9.06 9.66 22.92
CA GLU A 49 -7.69 10.15 22.83
C GLU A 49 -7.69 11.47 22.06
N THR A 50 -7.25 12.52 22.75
CA THR A 50 -7.22 13.90 22.29
C THR A 50 -6.21 14.09 21.17
N PHE A 51 -6.70 14.48 20.00
CA PHE A 51 -5.92 14.95 18.85
C PHE A 51 -5.34 16.34 19.14
N ILE A 52 -4.03 16.50 18.93
CA ILE A 52 -3.40 17.82 18.82
C ILE A 52 -2.86 17.92 17.40
N ASP A 53 -3.65 18.52 16.51
CA ASP A 53 -3.22 18.92 15.17
C ASP A 53 -2.30 20.15 15.30
N ASN A 54 -1.02 19.99 15.01
CA ASN A 54 -0.15 21.09 14.63
C ASN A 54 0.33 20.85 13.21
N VAL A 55 -0.51 21.24 12.26
CA VAL A 55 -0.13 21.39 10.85
C VAL A 55 0.55 22.74 10.73
N ASN A 56 1.88 22.74 10.61
CA ASN A 56 2.64 23.91 10.17
C ASN A 56 2.92 23.73 8.68
N GLU A 57 2.08 24.32 7.84
CA GLU A 57 2.38 24.59 6.44
C GLU A 57 3.49 25.66 6.39
N GLU A 58 4.56 25.39 5.64
CA GLU A 58 5.41 26.36 4.89
C GLU A 58 6.82 25.78 4.67
N ALA A 59 7.16 25.41 3.43
CA ALA A 59 8.48 25.56 2.79
C ALA A 59 8.47 24.92 1.38
N GLU A 60 8.17 25.71 0.35
CA GLU A 60 8.23 25.29 -1.07
C GLU A 60 9.64 25.39 -1.68
N SER A 61 10.72 25.49 -0.88
CA SER A 61 12.07 25.79 -1.39
C SER A 61 13.09 24.64 -1.44
N ASP A 62 12.79 23.42 -0.98
CA ASP A 62 13.89 22.50 -0.62
C ASP A 62 13.99 21.20 -1.45
N ILE A 63 13.08 21.00 -2.43
CA ILE A 63 12.95 19.70 -3.10
C ILE A 63 14.03 19.49 -4.16
N GLU A 64 14.36 20.51 -4.95
CA GLU A 64 15.41 20.38 -5.98
C GLU A 64 16.79 20.14 -5.35
N GLU A 65 17.06 20.74 -4.19
CA GLU A 65 18.30 20.52 -3.44
C GLU A 65 18.35 19.12 -2.80
N LEU A 66 17.22 18.62 -2.29
CA LEU A 66 17.08 17.23 -1.81
C LEU A 66 17.26 16.21 -2.95
N LEU A 67 16.71 16.47 -4.14
CA LEU A 67 16.85 15.56 -5.27
C LEU A 67 18.27 15.55 -5.83
N ASN A 68 18.94 16.70 -5.89
CA ASN A 68 20.33 16.82 -6.33
C ASN A 68 21.34 16.15 -5.38
N SER A 69 21.02 16.05 -4.09
CA SER A 69 21.86 15.37 -3.09
C SER A 69 21.57 13.87 -2.93
N SER A 70 20.48 13.38 -3.52
CA SER A 70 20.05 11.98 -3.41
C SER A 70 20.63 11.05 -4.48
N LYS A 71 20.64 9.73 -4.20
CA LYS A 71 21.05 8.68 -5.16
C LYS A 71 19.87 7.77 -5.52
N PRO A 72 19.77 7.31 -6.79
CA PRO A 72 18.70 6.40 -7.21
C PRO A 72 18.90 4.99 -6.62
N VAL A 73 17.78 4.34 -6.29
CA VAL A 73 17.76 2.97 -5.75
C VAL A 73 18.00 1.93 -6.85
N SER A 74 18.92 0.99 -6.62
CA SER A 74 19.41 0.01 -7.60
C SER A 74 18.57 -1.29 -7.76
N ALA A 75 17.41 -1.38 -7.11
CA ALA A 75 16.76 -2.65 -6.79
C ALA A 75 15.64 -3.13 -7.74
N LYS A 76 15.36 -4.45 -7.78
CA LYS A 76 14.27 -5.08 -8.60
C LYS A 76 13.24 -5.88 -7.77
N ASN A 77 12.02 -6.09 -8.30
CA ASN A 77 10.80 -6.50 -7.57
C ASN A 77 10.52 -8.04 -7.58
N ILE A 78 10.07 -8.62 -6.45
CA ILE A 78 9.72 -10.06 -6.26
C ILE A 78 8.67 -10.23 -5.12
N LYS A 79 7.47 -10.81 -5.36
CA LYS A 79 6.28 -10.86 -4.47
C LYS A 79 6.44 -11.59 -3.09
N ARG A 80 5.82 -11.11 -1.95
CA ARG A 80 5.25 -11.87 -0.76
C ARG A 80 4.79 -11.08 0.54
N THR A 81 3.56 -11.36 1.05
CA THR A 81 2.53 -10.75 1.98
C THR A 81 2.80 -10.25 3.46
N HIS A 82 2.02 -9.25 3.97
CA HIS A 82 2.20 -8.29 5.12
C HIS A 82 1.56 -8.53 6.53
N SER A 83 2.09 -7.81 7.56
CA SER A 83 1.55 -7.55 8.92
C SER A 83 1.53 -6.04 9.26
N SER A 84 0.67 -5.61 10.20
CA SER A 84 0.18 -4.23 10.38
C SER A 84 0.78 -3.48 11.59
N GLY A 85 1.19 -2.21 11.41
CA GLY A 85 1.45 -1.21 12.46
C GLY A 85 1.03 0.20 11.99
N SER A 86 0.72 1.13 12.90
CA SER A 86 0.21 2.48 12.62
C SER A 86 1.34 3.50 12.36
N GLY A 87 2.01 3.36 11.23
CA GLY A 87 2.89 4.42 10.70
C GLY A 87 2.70 4.53 9.19
N VAL A 88 3.22 5.60 8.59
CA VAL A 88 3.06 5.86 7.15
C VAL A 88 3.85 4.87 6.30
N LEU A 89 4.95 4.34 6.84
CA LEU A 89 5.85 3.44 6.15
C LEU A 89 6.28 2.30 7.07
N SER A 90 6.14 1.05 6.63
CA SER A 90 6.72 -0.10 7.31
C SER A 90 7.70 -0.80 6.38
N VAL A 91 8.96 -0.92 6.82
CA VAL A 91 9.97 -1.74 6.17
C VAL A 91 9.98 -3.10 6.86
N ILE A 92 9.80 -4.17 6.10
CA ILE A 92 9.81 -5.54 6.59
C ILE A 92 11.04 -6.22 6.00
N ASN A 93 11.92 -6.69 6.89
CA ASN A 93 13.11 -7.45 6.55
C ASN A 93 13.05 -8.81 7.26
N ALA A 94 12.21 -9.71 6.73
CA ALA A 94 12.10 -11.07 7.21
C ALA A 94 12.65 -12.05 6.18
N LYS A 95 13.24 -13.16 6.63
CA LYS A 95 13.67 -14.28 5.74
C LYS A 95 12.53 -14.80 4.85
N THR A 96 11.29 -14.72 5.33
CA THR A 96 10.08 -15.17 4.64
C THR A 96 9.54 -14.17 3.61
N GLY A 97 9.93 -12.89 3.69
CA GLY A 97 9.49 -11.86 2.75
C GLY A 97 10.04 -10.48 3.10
N MET A 98 10.66 -9.83 2.11
CA MET A 98 11.18 -8.46 2.18
C MET A 98 10.29 -7.53 1.38
N ARG A 99 9.84 -6.44 2.00
CA ARG A 99 8.88 -5.51 1.40
C ARG A 99 8.78 -4.20 2.16
N ILE A 100 8.25 -3.21 1.48
CA ILE A 100 7.83 -1.93 2.04
C ILE A 100 6.30 -1.85 1.98
N THR A 101 5.72 -1.33 3.05
CA THR A 101 4.29 -1.02 3.13
C THR A 101 4.14 0.48 3.27
N ILE A 102 3.35 1.09 2.42
CA ILE A 102 2.87 2.47 2.58
C ILE A 102 1.47 2.37 3.20
N SER A 103 1.21 3.18 4.22
CA SER A 103 -0.09 3.23 4.87
C SER A 103 -1.19 3.67 3.90
N LYS A 104 -2.43 3.51 4.34
CA LYS A 104 -3.59 3.95 3.55
C LYS A 104 -3.51 5.46 3.25
N GLU A 105 -3.27 6.26 4.27
CA GLU A 105 -3.16 7.72 4.17
C GLU A 105 -2.03 8.15 3.22
N GLY A 106 -0.82 7.59 3.41
CA GLY A 106 0.32 7.92 2.57
C GLY A 106 0.10 7.52 1.12
N TYR A 107 -0.48 6.34 0.89
CA TYR A 107 -0.72 5.83 -0.46
C TYR A 107 -1.86 6.57 -1.18
N GLU A 108 -2.91 6.96 -0.44
CA GLU A 108 -4.01 7.80 -0.96
C GLU A 108 -3.50 9.20 -1.34
N ARG A 109 -2.68 9.84 -0.51
CA ARG A 109 -2.15 11.19 -0.80
C ARG A 109 -1.23 11.24 -2.02
N ILE A 110 -0.44 10.20 -2.30
CA ILE A 110 0.39 10.13 -3.51
C ILE A 110 -0.39 9.66 -4.76
N GLY A 111 -1.72 9.50 -4.67
CA GLY A 111 -2.58 9.17 -5.80
C GLY A 111 -2.69 7.67 -6.13
N GLN A 112 -2.29 6.79 -5.22
CA GLN A 112 -2.35 5.33 -5.38
C GLN A 112 -1.76 4.78 -6.69
N PRO A 113 -0.54 5.19 -7.09
CA PRO A 113 0.02 4.81 -8.37
C PRO A 113 0.34 3.30 -8.40
N GLN A 114 0.28 2.71 -9.60
CA GLN A 114 0.64 1.29 -9.82
C GLN A 114 2.14 1.05 -9.78
N THR A 115 2.93 2.07 -10.10
CA THR A 115 4.39 2.09 -9.98
C THR A 115 4.81 3.31 -9.18
N VAL A 116 5.90 3.19 -8.43
CA VAL A 116 6.52 4.32 -7.72
C VAL A 116 8.01 4.33 -7.99
N GLN A 117 8.59 5.51 -7.88
CA GLN A 117 10.02 5.72 -7.84
C GLN A 117 10.42 6.06 -6.40
N LEU A 118 11.64 5.67 -6.02
CA LEU A 118 12.17 5.92 -4.69
C LEU A 118 13.53 6.62 -4.80
N ALA A 119 13.79 7.55 -3.89
CA ALA A 119 15.09 8.20 -3.76
C ALA A 119 15.52 8.28 -2.29
N LEU A 120 16.83 8.25 -2.06
CA LEU A 120 17.43 8.21 -0.73
C LEU A 120 18.28 9.46 -0.48
N THR A 121 18.08 10.08 0.67
CA THR A 121 18.97 11.12 1.23
C THR A 121 19.69 10.56 2.47
N ASP A 122 20.46 11.39 3.17
CA ASP A 122 21.21 10.95 4.36
C ASP A 122 20.31 10.41 5.50
N ASP A 123 19.12 11.00 5.69
CA ASP A 123 18.20 10.65 6.78
C ASP A 123 16.76 10.34 6.32
N GLU A 124 16.42 10.55 5.04
CA GLU A 124 15.04 10.46 4.55
C GLU A 124 14.89 9.60 3.28
N LEU A 125 13.73 8.96 3.16
CA LEU A 125 13.28 8.23 1.98
C LEU A 125 12.14 8.99 1.29
N LEU A 126 12.30 9.23 0.00
CA LEU A 126 11.32 9.87 -0.86
C LEU A 126 10.61 8.82 -1.70
N ILE A 127 9.28 8.91 -1.80
CA ILE A 127 8.42 8.01 -2.57
C ILE A 127 7.42 8.83 -3.38
N GLY A 128 7.47 8.72 -4.70
CA GLY A 128 6.57 9.44 -5.60
C GLY A 128 6.18 8.59 -6.81
N LYS A 129 5.17 9.06 -7.57
CA LYS A 129 4.81 8.46 -8.86
C LYS A 129 5.93 8.69 -9.87
N THR A 130 6.43 9.92 -9.96
CA THR A 130 7.61 10.27 -10.74
C THR A 130 8.56 11.15 -9.91
N LEU A 131 9.85 10.80 -9.94
CA LEU A 131 10.97 11.50 -9.32
C LEU A 131 11.99 11.81 -10.42
N SER A 132 12.36 13.08 -10.60
CA SER A 132 13.21 13.54 -11.71
C SER A 132 14.62 12.93 -11.74
N ASN A 133 15.06 12.35 -10.63
CA ASN A 133 16.39 11.79 -10.41
C ASN A 133 16.46 10.25 -10.59
N ASN A 134 15.33 9.57 -10.82
CA ASN A 134 15.31 8.11 -10.86
C ASN A 134 14.41 7.59 -11.98
N SER A 135 14.91 6.66 -12.80
CA SER A 135 14.13 5.95 -13.80
C SER A 135 13.62 4.60 -13.33
N ASP A 136 14.13 4.08 -12.22
CA ASP A 136 13.79 2.76 -11.72
C ASP A 136 12.43 2.76 -11.02
N GLU A 137 11.47 2.12 -11.68
CA GLU A 137 10.10 1.98 -11.19
C GLU A 137 9.88 0.67 -10.43
N PHE A 138 9.17 0.78 -9.31
CA PHE A 138 8.77 -0.34 -8.48
C PHE A 138 7.27 -0.56 -8.57
N ASN A 139 6.87 -1.75 -9.01
CA ASN A 139 5.47 -2.17 -8.95
C ASN A 139 4.92 -2.13 -7.52
N VAL A 140 3.80 -1.44 -7.37
CA VAL A 140 3.04 -1.35 -6.13
C VAL A 140 1.82 -2.25 -6.24
N LYS A 141 1.71 -3.21 -5.32
CA LYS A 141 0.47 -3.96 -5.12
C LYS A 141 -0.44 -3.15 -4.21
N ASN A 142 -1.60 -2.75 -4.70
CA ASN A 142 -2.66 -2.24 -3.83
C ASN A 142 -3.28 -3.42 -3.05
N TYR A 143 -3.29 -3.33 -1.71
CA TYR A 143 -3.98 -4.27 -0.84
C TYR A 143 -4.67 -3.52 0.29
N LYS A 144 -6.00 -3.55 0.33
CA LYS A 144 -6.81 -2.82 1.33
C LYS A 144 -6.40 -1.33 1.41
N ASN A 145 -6.24 -0.70 0.24
CA ASN A 145 -5.78 0.69 0.07
C ASN A 145 -4.39 0.99 0.62
N LYS A 146 -3.58 -0.02 0.95
CA LYS A 146 -2.16 0.14 1.28
C LYS A 146 -1.31 -0.13 0.06
N GLY A 147 -0.26 0.66 -0.13
CA GLY A 147 0.75 0.44 -1.13
C GLY A 147 1.74 -0.62 -0.65
N ILE A 148 1.95 -1.67 -1.43
CA ILE A 148 2.91 -2.73 -1.09
C ILE A 148 3.96 -2.86 -2.18
N ILE A 149 5.23 -2.72 -1.81
CA ILE A 149 6.36 -2.89 -2.71
C ILE A 149 7.14 -4.11 -2.26
N TYR A 150 7.20 -5.14 -3.09
CA TYR A 150 7.99 -6.33 -2.77
C TYR A 150 9.35 -6.27 -3.45
N SER A 151 10.40 -5.85 -2.76
CA SER A 151 11.72 -5.81 -3.37
C SER A 151 12.79 -6.09 -2.33
N SER A 152 13.43 -7.26 -2.45
CA SER A 152 14.53 -7.63 -1.56
C SER A 152 15.75 -6.71 -1.69
N PRO A 153 16.19 -6.28 -2.89
CA PRO A 153 17.34 -5.39 -2.95
C PRO A 153 17.01 -3.99 -2.41
N LEU A 154 15.77 -3.49 -2.57
CA LEU A 154 15.36 -2.17 -2.08
C LEU A 154 15.37 -2.15 -0.55
N VAL A 155 14.83 -3.20 0.07
CA VAL A 155 14.82 -3.32 1.53
C VAL A 155 16.23 -3.45 2.08
N LYS A 156 17.13 -4.17 1.38
CA LYS A 156 18.55 -4.24 1.77
C LYS A 156 19.22 -2.88 1.68
N GLU A 157 19.04 -2.18 0.56
CA GLU A 157 19.62 -0.86 0.33
C GLU A 157 19.19 0.14 1.40
N ILE A 158 17.89 0.21 1.72
CA ILE A 158 17.38 1.03 2.84
C ILE A 158 17.97 0.58 4.18
N THR A 159 17.98 -0.72 4.47
CA THR A 159 18.48 -1.25 5.75
C THR A 159 19.96 -0.91 5.96
N GLU A 160 20.77 -1.05 4.91
CA GLU A 160 22.21 -0.78 4.93
C GLU A 160 22.48 0.73 4.99
N THR A 161 21.76 1.54 4.21
CA THR A 161 21.93 3.00 4.15
C THR A 161 21.66 3.66 5.50
N PHE A 162 20.55 3.29 6.16
CA PHE A 162 20.15 3.89 7.44
C PHE A 162 20.59 3.08 8.67
N ASN A 163 21.40 2.01 8.48
CA ASN A 163 21.86 1.12 9.54
C ASN A 163 20.71 0.62 10.44
N LEU A 164 19.59 0.22 9.82
CA LEU A 164 18.40 -0.20 10.56
C LEU A 164 18.63 -1.54 11.28
N ASP A 165 18.37 -1.58 12.59
CA ASP A 165 18.59 -2.77 13.41
C ASP A 165 17.40 -3.73 13.41
N TYR A 166 17.60 -4.92 12.83
CA TYR A 166 16.64 -6.03 12.78
C TYR A 166 17.05 -7.22 13.68
N SER A 167 17.99 -7.04 14.60
CA SER A 167 18.50 -8.11 15.48
C SER A 167 17.41 -8.86 16.25
N ASN A 168 16.37 -8.15 16.70
CA ASN A 168 15.27 -8.68 17.50
C ASN A 168 13.88 -8.44 16.90
N ARG A 169 13.79 -8.03 15.63
CA ARG A 169 12.54 -7.66 14.98
C ARG A 169 12.57 -7.97 13.49
N THR A 170 11.41 -8.11 12.88
CA THR A 170 11.28 -8.37 11.44
C THR A 170 10.74 -7.17 10.67
N SER A 171 10.28 -6.13 11.38
CA SER A 171 9.75 -4.92 10.79
C SER A 171 10.08 -3.71 11.66
N ILE A 172 10.28 -2.58 10.98
CA ILE A 172 10.37 -1.25 11.58
C ILE A 172 9.32 -0.39 10.87
N THR A 173 8.57 0.38 11.65
CA THR A 173 7.52 1.28 11.14
C THR A 173 7.90 2.71 11.50
N PHE A 174 7.75 3.61 10.54
CA PHE A 174 8.09 5.02 10.62
C PHE A 174 6.82 5.87 10.49
N ASP A 175 6.71 6.86 11.35
CA ASP A 175 5.57 7.76 11.52
C ASP A 175 5.93 9.21 11.17
N ASN A 176 7.18 9.62 11.32
CA ASN A 176 7.65 10.96 10.95
C ASN A 176 7.73 11.11 9.42
N HIS A 177 6.81 11.89 8.87
CA HIS A 177 6.70 12.10 7.43
C HIS A 177 6.07 13.44 7.08
N ARG A 178 6.30 13.87 5.83
CA ARG A 178 5.65 15.03 5.23
C ARG A 178 5.32 14.76 3.77
N PHE A 179 4.43 15.56 3.21
CA PHE A 179 4.09 15.54 1.79
C PHE A 179 4.66 16.79 1.15
N VAL A 180 5.28 16.62 -0.01
CA VAL A 180 5.86 17.72 -0.78
C VAL A 180 5.35 17.62 -2.21
N LYS A 181 5.23 18.77 -2.90
CA LYS A 181 4.83 18.80 -4.31
C LYS A 181 6.06 18.74 -5.21
N GLY A 182 6.17 17.72 -6.04
CA GLY A 182 7.14 17.63 -7.13
C GLY A 182 6.70 18.43 -8.36
N GLY A 183 7.45 18.28 -9.46
CA GLY A 183 7.06 18.82 -10.75
C GLY A 183 5.68 18.31 -11.19
N ASP A 184 4.96 19.12 -11.96
CA ASP A 184 3.58 18.83 -12.43
C ASP A 184 2.55 18.58 -11.30
N ASP A 185 2.72 19.23 -10.14
CA ASP A 185 1.84 19.09 -8.95
C ASP A 185 1.76 17.65 -8.37
N GLU A 186 2.70 16.76 -8.73
CA GLU A 186 2.72 15.40 -8.18
C GLU A 186 3.08 15.41 -6.70
N VAL A 187 2.34 14.68 -5.86
CA VAL A 187 2.62 14.59 -4.42
C VAL A 187 3.66 13.50 -4.17
N ILE A 188 4.73 13.87 -3.45
CA ILE A 188 5.80 13.00 -3.00
C ILE A 188 5.68 12.82 -1.49
N LEU A 189 5.72 11.57 -1.03
CA LEU A 189 5.81 11.21 0.38
C LEU A 189 7.29 11.20 0.79
N VAL A 190 7.63 11.99 1.81
CA VAL A 190 8.97 12.03 2.42
C VAL A 190 8.88 11.46 3.83
N VAL A 191 9.69 10.43 4.12
CA VAL A 191 9.68 9.72 5.41
C VAL A 191 11.06 9.80 6.05
N LYS A 192 11.11 10.25 7.30
CA LYS A 192 12.36 10.32 8.07
C LYS A 192 12.66 8.95 8.68
N LEU A 193 13.86 8.42 8.42
CA LEU A 193 14.27 7.09 8.83
C LEU A 193 15.35 7.10 9.93
N LYS A 194 15.89 8.28 10.27
CA LYS A 194 16.94 8.48 11.28
C LYS A 194 16.74 9.79 12.05
#